data_AF-A0A7G5C3D6-F1
#
_entry.id   AF-A0A7G5C3D6-F1
#
_cell.length_a   1.000
_cell.length_b   1.000
_cell.length_c   1.000
_cell.angle_alpha   90.00
_cell.angle_beta   90.00
_cell.angle_gamma   90.00
#
_symmetry.space_group_name_H-M   'P 1'
#
loop_
_entity.id
_entity.type
_entity.pdbx_description
1 polymer ?
#
loop_
_entity_poly.entity_id
_entity_poly.type
_entity_poly.pdbx_seq_one_letter_code
_entity_poly.pdbx_strand_id
1 'polypeptide(L)'
;MNRCPKGDEVMTDSYPFPMYSGIFEPKHYDRIGTALWFFSWCINSTTKESEEGDGVTWGYVQGSRPIKLSELAAPFGVSEKTVRRWIDDLEKYGYIRTKRAPYGLIIAVRNSKKRKDKNVQSDDKERTKMSDLSGGEWTETSDLSDKNVQSNKDFVIDLNTSSSVSLDQETLIKRSLEIESHFCLRRGRGFNVSPADFKAIQEIVAEGVPTDLIKSSIDRVFAEYKPKHQRDEIRTITYCLPRCYDDWEKSKQLESITSPVVPSAGLVALGTQRKTKNQQEIDELENLIREERERLETG
;
A
#
# COMPACT_ATOMS: atom_id res chain seq x y z
N MET A 1 -48.67 -21.14 -37.67
CA MET A 1 -48.65 -19.77 -37.11
C MET A 1 -48.08 -19.84 -35.71
N ASN A 2 -46.75 -19.80 -35.57
CA ASN A 2 -46.10 -19.76 -34.26
C ASN A 2 -45.49 -18.37 -34.11
N ARG A 3 -46.12 -17.54 -33.28
CA ARG A 3 -45.60 -16.23 -32.91
C ARG A 3 -44.36 -16.46 -32.04
N CYS A 4 -43.20 -16.09 -32.55
CA CYS A 4 -42.01 -15.86 -31.72
C CYS A 4 -42.35 -14.83 -30.65
N PRO A 5 -42.04 -15.07 -29.36
CA PRO A 5 -42.06 -14.01 -28.38
C PRO A 5 -40.95 -13.03 -28.75
N LYS A 6 -41.31 -11.78 -28.99
CA LYS A 6 -40.35 -10.67 -29.07
C LYS A 6 -39.73 -10.57 -27.68
N GLY A 7 -38.48 -11.02 -27.56
CA GLY A 7 -37.66 -10.65 -26.42
C GLY A 7 -37.44 -9.15 -26.52
N ASP A 8 -38.13 -8.39 -25.69
CA ASP A 8 -37.73 -7.03 -25.36
C ASP A 8 -36.37 -7.15 -24.65
N GLU A 9 -35.29 -7.16 -25.43
CA GLU A 9 -33.94 -6.91 -24.91
C GLU A 9 -33.94 -5.46 -24.42
N VAL A 10 -34.29 -5.30 -23.14
CA VAL A 10 -33.99 -4.11 -22.38
C VAL A 10 -32.46 -3.97 -22.45
N MET A 11 -31.97 -3.11 -23.34
CA MET A 11 -30.62 -2.57 -23.20
C MET A 11 -30.60 -1.86 -21.86
N THR A 12 -30.09 -2.55 -20.85
CA THR A 12 -29.86 -1.97 -19.54
C THR A 12 -28.90 -0.81 -19.74
N ASP A 13 -29.35 0.39 -19.43
CA ASP A 13 -28.52 1.59 -19.44
C ASP A 13 -27.20 1.30 -18.71
N SER A 14 -26.10 1.23 -19.45
CA SER A 14 -24.78 1.01 -18.86
C SER A 14 -24.38 2.32 -18.18
N TYR A 15 -24.06 2.26 -16.89
CA TYR A 15 -23.62 3.42 -16.14
C TYR A 15 -22.23 3.17 -15.54
N PRO A 16 -21.30 4.15 -15.63
CA PRO A 16 -19.98 4.02 -15.03
C PRO A 16 -20.09 4.08 -13.50
N PHE A 17 -19.73 3.00 -12.80
CA PHE A 17 -19.58 3.04 -11.35
C PHE A 17 -18.09 3.06 -10.97
N PRO A 18 -17.69 3.89 -9.99
CA PRO A 18 -16.30 3.98 -9.59
C PRO A 18 -15.88 2.74 -8.78
N MET A 19 -14.69 2.22 -9.08
CA MET A 19 -13.97 1.25 -8.25
C MET A 19 -12.58 1.78 -7.93
N TYR A 20 -12.07 1.48 -6.75
CA TYR A 20 -10.71 1.85 -6.37
C TYR A 20 -9.69 1.08 -7.20
N SER A 21 -8.69 1.79 -7.75
CA SER A 21 -7.62 1.18 -8.56
C SER A 21 -6.78 0.15 -7.81
N GLY A 22 -6.72 0.25 -6.47
CA GLY A 22 -6.05 -0.73 -5.62
C GLY A 22 -6.56 -2.17 -5.79
N ILE A 23 -7.77 -2.38 -6.31
CA ILE A 23 -8.29 -3.72 -6.62
C ILE A 23 -7.44 -4.48 -7.64
N PHE A 24 -6.66 -3.76 -8.46
CA PHE A 24 -5.81 -4.31 -9.51
C PHE A 24 -4.37 -4.57 -9.05
N GLU A 25 -4.04 -4.37 -7.77
CA GLU A 25 -2.71 -4.75 -7.28
C GLU A 25 -2.50 -6.27 -7.34
N PRO A 26 -1.26 -6.76 -7.55
CA PRO A 26 -0.97 -8.20 -7.66
C PRO A 26 -1.50 -9.01 -6.46
N LYS A 27 -1.42 -8.42 -5.27
CA LYS A 27 -1.96 -9.00 -4.03
C LYS A 27 -3.44 -9.33 -4.14
N HIS A 28 -4.23 -8.48 -4.80
CA HIS A 28 -5.66 -8.63 -4.95
C HIS A 28 -6.01 -9.52 -6.15
N TYR A 29 -5.21 -9.46 -7.22
CA TYR A 29 -5.35 -10.33 -8.39
C TYR A 29 -5.35 -11.82 -8.02
N ASP A 30 -4.35 -12.26 -7.25
CA ASP A 30 -4.21 -13.66 -6.82
C ASP A 30 -5.31 -14.12 -5.85
N ARG A 31 -5.83 -13.18 -5.05
CA ARG A 31 -6.83 -13.46 -3.99
C ARG A 31 -8.26 -13.50 -4.51
N ILE A 32 -8.60 -12.60 -5.44
CA ILE A 32 -9.97 -12.44 -5.96
C ILE A 32 -10.17 -13.33 -7.19
N GLY A 33 -9.19 -13.34 -8.10
CA GLY A 33 -9.29 -14.07 -9.36
C GLY A 33 -10.61 -13.78 -10.10
N THR A 34 -11.37 -14.83 -10.40
CA THR A 34 -12.65 -14.72 -11.13
C THR A 34 -13.80 -14.15 -10.28
N ALA A 35 -13.66 -14.10 -8.96
CA ALA A 35 -14.67 -13.52 -8.07
C ALA A 35 -14.81 -12.00 -8.22
N LEU A 36 -13.94 -11.37 -9.03
CA LEU A 36 -13.99 -9.94 -9.33
C LEU A 36 -15.33 -9.53 -9.92
N TRP A 37 -15.89 -10.33 -10.82
CA TRP A 37 -17.20 -10.07 -11.44
C TRP A 37 -18.31 -9.97 -10.39
N PHE A 38 -18.30 -10.90 -9.43
CA PHE A 38 -19.25 -10.91 -8.33
C PHE A 38 -19.02 -9.73 -7.37
N PHE A 39 -17.76 -9.44 -7.04
CA PHE A 39 -17.40 -8.31 -6.20
C PHE A 39 -17.84 -6.97 -6.79
N SER A 40 -17.59 -6.74 -8.08
CA SER A 40 -18.04 -5.56 -8.82
C SER A 40 -19.56 -5.42 -8.82
N TRP A 41 -20.29 -6.53 -8.98
CA TRP A 41 -21.75 -6.53 -8.87
C TRP A 41 -22.23 -6.17 -7.46
N CYS A 42 -21.55 -6.65 -6.42
CA CYS A 42 -21.87 -6.32 -5.02
C CYS A 42 -21.65 -4.82 -4.74
N ILE A 43 -20.59 -4.21 -5.27
CA ILE A 43 -20.37 -2.75 -5.20
C ILE A 43 -21.53 -2.01 -5.86
N ASN A 44 -21.91 -2.40 -7.09
CA ASN A 44 -23.01 -1.75 -7.78
C ASN A 44 -24.36 -1.94 -7.06
N SER A 45 -24.57 -3.10 -6.44
CA SER A 45 -25.80 -3.47 -5.74
C SER A 45 -25.86 -2.99 -4.28
N THR A 46 -24.85 -2.24 -3.83
CA THR A 46 -24.85 -1.61 -2.51
C THR A 46 -25.85 -0.44 -2.47
N THR A 47 -26.76 -0.45 -1.50
CA THR A 47 -27.80 0.58 -1.35
C THR A 47 -27.69 1.37 -0.05
N LYS A 48 -27.15 0.76 1.01
CA LYS A 48 -26.95 1.39 2.31
C LYS A 48 -25.50 1.22 2.75
N GLU A 49 -24.91 2.28 3.25
CA GLU A 49 -23.58 2.28 3.85
C GLU A 49 -23.73 2.49 5.36
N SER A 50 -22.98 1.72 6.14
CA SER A 50 -22.89 1.87 7.59
C SER A 50 -21.42 1.96 7.95
N GLU A 51 -21.06 2.99 8.71
CA GLU A 51 -19.74 3.11 9.29
C GLU A 51 -19.73 2.38 10.62
N GLU A 52 -18.84 1.39 10.75
CA GLU A 52 -18.57 0.74 12.03
C GLU A 52 -17.47 1.53 12.74
N GLY A 53 -17.47 1.55 14.08
CA GLY A 53 -16.66 2.47 14.92
C GLY A 53 -15.15 2.46 14.68
N ASP A 54 -14.64 1.49 13.94
CA ASP A 54 -13.23 1.35 13.56
C ASP A 54 -12.85 2.16 12.29
N GLY A 55 -13.77 2.98 11.75
CA GLY A 55 -13.55 3.77 10.53
C GLY A 55 -13.65 2.95 9.23
N VAL A 56 -14.10 1.70 9.32
CA VAL A 56 -14.34 0.83 8.15
C VAL A 56 -15.80 0.96 7.71
N THR A 57 -15.99 1.38 6.45
CA THR A 57 -17.33 1.48 5.84
C THR A 57 -17.77 0.11 5.31
N TRP A 58 -18.98 -0.32 5.69
CA TRP A 58 -19.63 -1.52 5.20
C TRP A 58 -20.87 -1.18 4.37
N GLY A 59 -20.95 -1.73 3.16
CA GLY A 59 -22.09 -1.60 2.27
C GLY A 59 -22.99 -2.81 2.29
N TYR A 60 -24.25 -2.64 2.65
CA TYR A 60 -25.23 -3.73 2.58
C TYR A 60 -25.76 -3.87 1.14
N VAL A 61 -25.59 -5.06 0.58
CA VAL A 61 -26.12 -5.40 -0.75
C VAL A 61 -27.64 -5.50 -0.67
N GLN A 62 -28.34 -4.86 -1.62
CA GLN A 62 -29.81 -4.86 -1.72
C GLN A 62 -30.53 -4.50 -0.40
N GLY A 63 -29.90 -3.63 0.42
CA GLY A 63 -30.50 -3.12 1.66
C GLY A 63 -30.67 -4.19 2.74
N SER A 64 -29.77 -5.19 2.80
CA SER A 64 -29.78 -6.33 3.72
C SER A 64 -30.88 -7.37 3.48
N ARG A 65 -31.54 -7.32 2.32
CA ARG A 65 -32.45 -8.37 1.87
C ARG A 65 -31.69 -9.71 1.75
N PRO A 66 -32.20 -10.81 2.33
CA PRO A 66 -31.64 -12.15 2.10
C PRO A 66 -31.77 -12.54 0.62
N ILE A 67 -30.65 -12.90 -0.03
CA ILE A 67 -30.61 -13.29 -1.44
C ILE A 67 -30.27 -14.78 -1.55
N LYS A 68 -30.98 -15.50 -2.42
CA LYS A 68 -30.71 -16.92 -2.71
C LYS A 68 -29.50 -17.03 -3.65
N LEU A 69 -28.77 -18.14 -3.55
CA LEU A 69 -27.63 -18.41 -4.45
C LEU A 69 -28.05 -18.49 -5.93
N SER A 70 -29.25 -18.99 -6.22
CA SER A 70 -29.81 -19.02 -7.57
C SER A 70 -30.03 -17.62 -8.16
N GLU A 71 -30.52 -16.69 -7.34
CA GLU A 71 -30.74 -15.29 -7.72
C GLU A 71 -29.42 -14.55 -7.95
N LEU A 72 -28.37 -14.89 -7.18
CA LEU A 72 -27.02 -14.38 -7.40
C LEU A 72 -26.34 -14.99 -8.64
N ALA A 73 -26.72 -16.20 -9.03
CA ALA A 73 -26.14 -16.91 -10.16
C ALA A 73 -26.71 -16.46 -11.53
N ALA A 74 -27.99 -16.10 -11.55
CA ALA A 74 -28.73 -15.74 -12.76
C ALA A 74 -28.08 -14.61 -13.59
N PRO A 75 -27.59 -13.48 -13.01
CA PRO A 75 -26.98 -12.40 -13.78
C PRO A 75 -25.71 -12.80 -14.54
N PHE A 76 -24.98 -13.81 -14.04
CA PHE A 76 -23.71 -14.25 -14.62
C PHE A 76 -23.85 -15.51 -15.48
N GLY A 77 -25.02 -16.15 -15.48
CA GLY A 77 -25.23 -17.44 -16.15
C GLY A 77 -24.34 -18.57 -15.59
N VAL A 78 -23.94 -18.50 -14.33
CA VAL A 78 -23.06 -19.50 -13.69
C VAL A 78 -23.83 -20.44 -12.78
N SER A 79 -23.18 -21.50 -12.30
CA SER A 79 -23.77 -22.42 -11.31
C SER A 79 -23.74 -21.82 -9.90
N GLU A 80 -24.68 -22.22 -9.04
CA GLU A 80 -24.67 -21.84 -7.62
C GLU A 80 -23.38 -22.25 -6.90
N LYS A 81 -22.74 -23.35 -7.34
CA LYS A 81 -21.46 -23.81 -6.80
C LYS A 81 -20.33 -22.81 -7.08
N THR A 82 -20.36 -22.16 -8.23
CA THR A 82 -19.41 -21.10 -8.61
C THR A 82 -19.61 -19.88 -7.72
N VAL A 83 -20.86 -19.43 -7.54
CA VAL A 83 -21.18 -18.30 -6.66
C VAL A 83 -20.77 -18.58 -5.22
N ARG A 84 -21.02 -19.80 -4.72
CA ARG A 84 -20.60 -20.19 -3.37
C ARG A 84 -19.07 -20.10 -3.22
N ARG A 85 -18.31 -20.62 -4.19
CA ARG A 85 -16.84 -20.48 -4.19
C ARG A 85 -16.39 -19.02 -4.18
N TRP A 86 -17.00 -18.17 -5.01
CA TRP A 86 -16.69 -16.74 -5.01
C TRP A 86 -16.99 -16.08 -3.65
N ILE A 87 -18.11 -16.43 -3.01
CA ILE A 87 -18.44 -15.95 -1.67
C ILE A 87 -17.38 -16.42 -0.66
N ASP A 88 -17.03 -17.70 -0.67
CA ASP A 88 -16.03 -18.27 0.24
C ASP A 88 -14.65 -17.62 0.05
N ASP A 89 -14.23 -17.41 -1.19
CA ASP A 89 -12.95 -16.76 -1.53
C ASP A 89 -12.95 -15.30 -1.06
N LEU A 90 -14.02 -14.54 -1.34
CA LEU A 90 -14.10 -13.14 -0.96
C LEU A 90 -14.22 -12.93 0.55
N GLU A 91 -14.91 -13.85 1.25
CA GLU A 91 -15.02 -13.85 2.70
C GLU A 91 -13.69 -14.21 3.37
N LYS A 92 -12.99 -15.23 2.85
CA LYS A 92 -11.66 -15.65 3.33
C LYS A 92 -10.64 -14.52 3.35
N TYR A 93 -10.65 -13.66 2.32
CA TYR A 93 -9.73 -12.53 2.22
C TYR A 93 -10.29 -11.22 2.79
N GLY A 94 -11.51 -11.24 3.36
CA GLY A 94 -12.10 -10.12 4.08
C GLY A 94 -12.61 -8.99 3.20
N TYR A 95 -12.94 -9.28 1.93
CA TYR A 95 -13.59 -8.31 1.03
C TYR A 95 -15.09 -8.18 1.31
N ILE A 96 -15.73 -9.28 1.71
CA ILE A 96 -17.13 -9.32 2.08
C ILE A 96 -17.31 -10.01 3.42
N ARG A 97 -18.43 -9.72 4.09
CA ARG A 97 -18.95 -10.46 5.24
C ARG A 97 -20.29 -11.08 4.84
N THR A 98 -20.47 -12.35 5.16
CA THR A 98 -21.70 -13.06 4.87
C THR A 98 -22.40 -13.44 6.17
N LYS A 99 -23.70 -13.14 6.28
CA LYS A 99 -24.55 -13.63 7.38
C LYS A 99 -25.63 -14.54 6.81
N ARG A 100 -25.82 -15.71 7.42
CA ARG A 100 -26.92 -16.61 7.05
C ARG A 100 -28.24 -16.04 7.57
N ALA A 101 -29.26 -16.09 6.71
CA ALA A 101 -30.64 -15.79 7.06
C ALA A 101 -31.54 -16.96 6.63
N PRO A 102 -32.76 -17.08 7.18
CA PRO A 102 -33.65 -18.23 6.89
C PRO A 102 -33.94 -18.45 5.40
N TYR A 103 -33.93 -17.38 4.59
CA TYR A 103 -34.30 -17.42 3.17
C TYR A 103 -33.17 -17.06 2.20
N GLY A 104 -31.92 -16.98 2.68
CA GLY A 104 -30.79 -16.61 1.83
C GLY A 104 -29.57 -16.13 2.60
N LEU A 105 -28.71 -15.40 1.91
CA LEU A 105 -27.51 -14.80 2.49
C LEU A 105 -27.64 -13.28 2.49
N ILE A 106 -27.20 -12.66 3.57
CA ILE A 106 -27.03 -11.22 3.68
C ILE A 106 -25.55 -10.93 3.47
N ILE A 107 -25.23 -10.11 2.48
CA ILE A 107 -23.86 -9.78 2.08
C ILE A 107 -23.58 -8.32 2.42
N ALA A 108 -22.47 -8.10 3.13
CA ALA A 108 -21.91 -6.78 3.36
C ALA A 108 -20.54 -6.66 2.68
N VAL A 109 -20.31 -5.58 1.96
CA VAL A 109 -19.09 -5.31 1.19
C VAL A 109 -18.22 -4.32 1.94
N ARG A 110 -16.93 -4.61 2.06
CA ARG A 110 -15.98 -3.72 2.70
C ARG A 110 -15.60 -2.56 1.78
N ASN A 111 -15.46 -1.36 2.33
CA ASN A 111 -15.00 -0.15 1.63
C ASN A 111 -15.88 0.23 0.42
N SER A 112 -17.18 0.01 0.51
CA SER A 112 -18.13 0.19 -0.60
C SER A 112 -18.46 1.63 -0.97
N LYS A 113 -17.65 2.63 -0.60
CA LYS A 113 -17.94 4.08 -0.73
C LYS A 113 -18.44 4.42 -2.14
N LYS A 114 -19.76 4.44 -2.31
CA LYS A 114 -20.48 4.75 -3.55
C LYS A 114 -21.03 6.17 -3.51
N ARG A 115 -21.13 6.78 -2.32
CA ARG A 115 -21.70 8.11 -2.12
C ARG A 115 -20.79 8.98 -1.25
N LYS A 116 -20.21 10.04 -1.81
CA LYS A 116 -20.01 11.29 -1.03
C LYS A 116 -21.31 12.04 -1.14
N ASP A 117 -22.31 11.66 -0.36
CA ASP A 117 -23.46 12.52 -0.21
C ASP A 117 -22.96 13.76 0.54
N LYS A 118 -22.62 14.81 -0.21
CA LYS A 118 -22.78 16.18 0.29
C LYS A 118 -24.28 16.42 0.42
N ASN A 119 -24.96 15.64 1.26
CA ASN A 119 -26.25 16.05 1.75
C ASN A 119 -25.94 17.14 2.76
N VAL A 120 -25.88 18.37 2.26
CA VAL A 120 -25.96 19.59 3.06
C VAL A 120 -27.28 19.45 3.81
N GLN A 121 -27.23 18.90 5.02
CA GLN A 121 -28.28 19.15 5.98
C GLN A 121 -28.28 20.66 6.16
N SER A 122 -29.25 21.34 5.55
CA SER A 122 -29.61 22.69 5.93
C SER A 122 -29.91 22.66 7.42
N ASP A 123 -29.02 23.27 8.21
CA ASP A 123 -29.26 23.58 9.61
C ASP A 123 -30.43 24.55 9.71
N ASP A 124 -31.66 24.03 9.73
CA ASP A 124 -32.80 24.73 10.31
C ASP A 124 -33.06 24.16 11.70
N LYS A 125 -32.15 24.50 12.62
CA LYS A 125 -32.40 24.43 14.06
C LYS A 125 -33.05 25.73 14.51
N GLU A 126 -34.32 25.90 14.16
CA GLU A 126 -35.26 26.64 15.00
C GLU A 126 -36.39 25.70 15.41
N ARG A 127 -36.19 25.04 16.56
CA ARG A 127 -37.30 24.55 17.37
C ARG A 127 -37.18 25.11 18.77
N THR A 128 -37.83 26.26 18.87
CA THR A 128 -38.41 26.91 20.03
C THR A 128 -38.74 25.92 21.14
N LYS A 129 -38.13 26.14 22.32
CA LYS A 129 -38.57 25.56 23.58
C LYS A 129 -39.98 26.09 23.88
N MET A 130 -40.95 25.20 24.06
CA MET A 130 -42.12 25.47 24.88
C MET A 130 -42.33 24.29 25.82
N SER A 131 -42.52 24.64 27.09
CA SER A 131 -42.77 23.76 28.21
C SER A 131 -44.27 23.53 28.43
N ASP A 132 -44.54 22.53 29.27
CA ASP A 132 -45.67 22.43 30.20
C ASP A 132 -46.96 21.67 29.83
N LEU A 133 -47.11 20.54 30.55
CA LEU A 133 -48.28 20.04 31.29
C LEU A 133 -49.33 19.12 30.63
N SER A 134 -49.46 17.96 31.28
CA SER A 134 -50.70 17.29 31.73
C SER A 134 -51.51 16.44 30.76
N GLY A 135 -51.72 15.18 31.18
CA GLY A 135 -52.98 14.45 30.99
C GLY A 135 -52.94 13.33 29.95
N GLY A 136 -52.67 12.11 30.39
CA GLY A 136 -52.75 10.93 29.53
C GLY A 136 -52.47 9.66 30.29
N GLU A 137 -53.46 9.22 31.05
CA GLU A 137 -53.62 7.90 31.66
C GLU A 137 -53.23 6.78 30.68
N TRP A 138 -52.13 6.08 30.95
CA TRP A 138 -51.78 4.85 30.26
C TRP A 138 -51.83 3.68 31.22
N THR A 139 -52.60 2.70 30.79
CA THR A 139 -52.94 1.46 31.44
C THR A 139 -51.71 0.57 31.62
N GLU A 140 -51.60 0.08 32.84
CA GLU A 140 -50.70 -0.94 33.34
C GLU A 140 -50.78 -2.21 32.47
N THR A 141 -49.69 -2.53 31.78
CA THR A 141 -49.42 -3.91 31.39
C THR A 141 -47.98 -4.25 31.75
N SER A 142 -47.90 -5.24 32.62
CA SER A 142 -46.73 -5.98 33.03
C SER A 142 -45.90 -6.45 31.85
N ASP A 143 -44.59 -6.24 31.91
CA ASP A 143 -43.66 -7.28 31.49
C ASP A 143 -42.45 -7.31 32.42
N LEU A 144 -42.20 -8.54 32.85
CA LEU A 144 -41.29 -8.93 33.90
C LEU A 144 -39.85 -8.55 33.56
N SER A 145 -39.15 -8.12 34.59
CA SER A 145 -37.70 -8.05 34.63
C SER A 145 -37.07 -9.44 34.44
N ASP A 146 -35.76 -9.41 34.16
CA ASP A 146 -34.78 -10.47 34.47
C ASP A 146 -34.54 -11.50 33.33
N LYS A 147 -33.33 -11.76 32.82
CA LYS A 147 -31.95 -11.43 33.27
C LYS A 147 -31.01 -11.34 32.07
N ASN A 148 -29.99 -10.50 32.26
CA ASN A 148 -28.66 -10.64 31.69
C ASN A 148 -28.21 -12.11 31.64
N VAL A 149 -27.95 -12.64 30.44
CA VAL A 149 -27.11 -13.83 30.24
C VAL A 149 -25.96 -13.44 29.31
N GLN A 150 -24.97 -12.79 29.91
CA GLN A 150 -23.59 -12.87 29.44
C GLN A 150 -23.20 -14.35 29.35
N SER A 151 -22.99 -14.82 28.13
CA SER A 151 -22.25 -16.06 27.90
C SER A 151 -20.89 -15.67 27.35
N ASN A 152 -19.91 -15.53 28.25
CA ASN A 152 -18.51 -15.58 27.89
C ASN A 152 -18.29 -16.94 27.23
N LYS A 153 -17.93 -16.94 25.95
CA LYS A 153 -17.34 -18.12 25.32
C LYS A 153 -15.93 -17.75 24.90
N ASP A 154 -15.03 -17.87 25.87
CA ASP A 154 -13.60 -17.96 25.66
C ASP A 154 -13.34 -19.08 24.65
N PHE A 155 -12.86 -18.73 23.46
CA PHE A 155 -12.02 -19.64 22.70
C PHE A 155 -10.57 -19.18 22.93
N VAL A 156 -9.87 -19.96 23.75
CA VAL A 156 -8.42 -20.03 23.72
C VAL A 156 -8.06 -20.57 22.34
N ILE A 157 -7.54 -19.73 21.46
CA ILE A 157 -6.70 -20.20 20.35
C ILE A 157 -5.27 -19.89 20.76
N ASP A 158 -4.58 -20.95 21.18
CA ASP A 158 -3.14 -21.00 21.29
C ASP A 158 -2.51 -20.58 19.96
N LEU A 159 -2.00 -19.35 19.90
CA LEU A 159 -1.12 -18.91 18.83
C LEU A 159 0.33 -18.90 19.33
N ASN A 160 0.82 -20.08 19.72
CA ASN A 160 2.25 -20.35 19.71
C ASN A 160 2.67 -20.76 18.29
N THR A 161 2.76 -19.77 17.41
CA THR A 161 3.83 -19.74 16.40
C THR A 161 4.74 -18.60 16.79
N SER A 162 5.75 -18.93 17.60
CA SER A 162 7.00 -18.19 17.72
C SER A 162 7.47 -17.83 16.29
N SER A 163 7.72 -16.58 15.96
CA SER A 163 8.83 -15.75 16.46
C SER A 163 8.45 -14.26 16.33
N SER A 164 8.34 -13.50 17.42
CA SER A 164 9.39 -12.65 18.02
C SER A 164 10.11 -11.69 17.05
N VAL A 165 9.93 -10.36 17.29
CA VAL A 165 10.73 -9.17 16.87
C VAL A 165 10.86 -8.92 15.35
N SER A 166 10.62 -7.73 14.77
CA SER A 166 10.94 -6.37 15.21
C SER A 166 10.08 -5.31 14.48
N LEU A 167 9.97 -4.10 15.06
CA LEU A 167 9.93 -2.85 14.25
C LEU A 167 10.97 -3.04 13.13
N ASP A 168 10.64 -2.95 11.83
CA ASP A 168 11.58 -2.66 10.71
C ASP A 168 11.15 -3.23 9.33
N GLN A 169 10.33 -4.28 9.23
CA GLN A 169 9.97 -4.82 7.90
C GLN A 169 9.01 -3.91 7.11
N GLU A 170 7.98 -3.37 7.77
CA GLU A 170 7.03 -2.46 7.13
C GLU A 170 7.69 -1.13 6.72
N THR A 171 8.65 -0.66 7.53
CA THR A 171 9.43 0.54 7.19
C THR A 171 10.37 0.28 6.02
N LEU A 172 10.97 -0.91 5.91
CA LEU A 172 11.78 -1.33 4.76
C LEU A 172 10.96 -1.37 3.46
N ILE A 173 9.74 -1.92 3.53
CA ILE A 173 8.83 -2.00 2.38
C ILE A 173 8.44 -0.59 1.94
N LYS A 174 8.09 0.30 2.88
CA LYS A 174 7.74 1.68 2.57
C LYS A 174 8.90 2.45 1.91
N ARG A 175 10.11 2.31 2.46
CA ARG A 175 11.34 2.94 1.92
C ARG A 175 11.68 2.43 0.52
N SER A 176 11.57 1.12 0.28
CA SER A 176 11.85 0.52 -1.04
C SER A 176 10.84 0.96 -2.10
N LEU A 177 9.54 1.02 -1.77
CA LEU A 177 8.50 1.54 -2.67
C LEU A 177 8.70 3.03 -3.01
N GLU A 178 9.15 3.82 -2.04
CA GLU A 178 9.43 5.23 -2.26
C GLU A 178 10.56 5.43 -3.28
N ILE A 179 11.64 4.66 -3.18
CA ILE A 179 12.74 4.66 -4.14
C ILE A 179 12.27 4.18 -5.52
N GLU A 180 11.46 3.11 -5.57
CA GLU A 180 10.89 2.60 -6.82
C GLU A 180 10.11 3.69 -7.56
N SER A 181 9.21 4.36 -6.84
CA SER A 181 8.39 5.43 -7.40
C SER A 181 9.23 6.58 -7.93
N HIS A 182 10.29 6.97 -7.21
CA HIS A 182 11.20 8.03 -7.60
C HIS A 182 11.95 7.68 -8.90
N PHE A 183 12.45 6.46 -9.01
CA PHE A 183 13.14 5.99 -10.22
C PHE A 183 12.19 5.93 -11.43
N CYS A 184 10.97 5.41 -11.25
CA CYS A 184 9.96 5.37 -12.32
C CYS A 184 9.59 6.78 -12.81
N LEU A 185 9.42 7.74 -11.89
CA LEU A 185 9.16 9.14 -12.22
C LEU A 185 10.31 9.75 -13.03
N ARG A 186 11.56 9.50 -12.63
CA ARG A 186 12.74 10.06 -13.31
C ARG A 186 12.96 9.45 -14.70
N ARG A 187 12.66 8.17 -14.87
CA ARG A 187 12.74 7.46 -16.16
C ARG A 187 11.66 7.91 -17.14
N GLY A 188 10.53 8.46 -16.67
CA GLY A 188 9.44 8.95 -17.51
C GLY A 188 8.74 7.88 -18.36
N ARG A 189 8.98 6.58 -18.07
CA ARG A 189 8.40 5.43 -18.76
C ARG A 189 8.18 4.26 -17.81
N GLY A 190 7.01 3.62 -17.95
CA GLY A 190 6.58 2.48 -17.14
C GLY A 190 6.23 2.86 -15.70
N PHE A 191 5.32 2.10 -15.10
CA PHE A 191 4.85 2.35 -13.73
C PHE A 191 5.62 1.58 -12.67
N ASN A 192 6.35 0.53 -13.07
CA ASN A 192 7.01 -0.40 -12.16
C ASN A 192 8.42 -0.73 -12.64
N VAL A 193 9.25 -1.16 -11.70
CA VAL A 193 10.60 -1.66 -11.96
C VAL A 193 10.55 -3.19 -12.06
N SER A 194 11.53 -3.81 -12.74
CA SER A 194 11.58 -5.27 -12.89
C SER A 194 11.64 -5.96 -11.51
N PRO A 195 11.07 -7.17 -11.32
CA PRO A 195 11.17 -7.89 -10.05
C PRO A 195 12.60 -8.10 -9.56
N ALA A 196 13.57 -8.22 -10.47
CA ALA A 196 14.99 -8.33 -10.13
C ALA A 196 15.56 -7.01 -9.59
N ASP A 197 15.18 -5.90 -10.23
CA ASP A 197 15.57 -4.56 -9.81
C ASP A 197 14.94 -4.19 -8.46
N PHE A 198 13.67 -4.57 -8.24
CA PHE A 198 13.00 -4.35 -6.96
C PHE A 198 13.69 -5.08 -5.80
N LYS A 199 14.16 -6.31 -6.01
CA LYS A 199 14.97 -7.02 -5.01
C LYS A 199 16.26 -6.28 -4.69
N ALA A 200 16.92 -5.70 -5.69
CA ALA A 200 18.14 -4.92 -5.47
C ALA A 200 17.88 -3.62 -4.68
N ILE A 201 16.69 -3.00 -4.84
CA ILE A 201 16.25 -1.89 -3.98
C ILE A 201 16.03 -2.36 -2.54
N GLN A 202 15.44 -3.54 -2.35
CA GLN A 202 15.23 -4.09 -1.01
C GLN A 202 16.56 -4.36 -0.30
N GLU A 203 17.56 -4.85 -1.03
CA GLU A 203 18.90 -5.14 -0.52
C GLU A 203 19.62 -3.88 -0.05
N ILE A 204 19.68 -2.82 -0.88
CA ILE A 204 20.35 -1.57 -0.51
C ILE A 204 19.67 -0.86 0.68
N VAL A 205 18.34 -0.99 0.80
CA VAL A 205 17.59 -0.48 1.96
C VAL A 205 17.83 -1.35 3.21
N ALA A 206 17.96 -2.67 3.04
CA ALA A 206 18.30 -3.60 4.13
C ALA A 206 19.72 -3.36 4.67
N GLU A 207 20.66 -2.95 3.82
CA GLU A 207 22.02 -2.56 4.21
C GLU A 207 22.08 -1.20 4.95
N GLY A 208 20.95 -0.51 5.08
CA GLY A 208 20.81 0.70 5.89
C GLY A 208 21.21 1.98 5.16
N VAL A 209 21.28 1.98 3.83
CA VAL A 209 21.54 3.20 3.07
C VAL A 209 20.33 4.15 3.19
N PRO A 210 20.53 5.44 3.55
CA PRO A 210 19.43 6.39 3.64
C PRO A 210 18.68 6.58 2.32
N THR A 211 17.35 6.60 2.36
CA THR A 211 16.49 6.75 1.18
C THR A 211 16.78 8.03 0.39
N ASP A 212 17.10 9.12 1.07
CA ASP A 212 17.35 10.42 0.44
C ASP A 212 18.69 10.44 -0.30
N LEU A 213 19.69 9.73 0.23
CA LEU A 213 20.96 9.55 -0.45
C LEU A 213 20.76 8.75 -1.75
N ILE A 214 19.97 7.68 -1.71
CA ILE A 214 19.66 6.88 -2.89
C ILE A 214 18.94 7.72 -3.96
N LYS A 215 17.91 8.49 -3.58
CA LYS A 215 17.20 9.39 -4.52
C LYS A 215 18.13 10.41 -5.17
N SER A 216 18.95 11.09 -4.37
CA SER A 216 19.91 12.08 -4.88
C SER A 216 20.97 11.46 -5.80
N SER A 217 21.42 10.25 -5.49
CA SER A 217 22.37 9.49 -6.31
C SER A 217 21.75 9.12 -7.66
N ILE A 218 20.49 8.66 -7.65
CA ILE A 218 19.72 8.41 -8.88
C ILE A 218 19.63 9.69 -9.71
N ASP A 219 19.25 10.82 -9.11
CA ASP A 219 19.12 12.09 -9.85
C ASP A 219 20.43 12.54 -10.50
N ARG A 220 21.57 12.38 -9.80
CA ARG A 220 22.91 12.66 -10.34
C ARG A 220 23.24 11.76 -11.51
N VAL A 221 22.98 10.45 -11.40
CA VAL A 221 23.23 9.50 -12.49
C VAL A 221 22.44 9.90 -13.73
N PHE A 222 21.16 10.24 -13.59
CA PHE A 222 20.36 10.71 -14.73
C PHE A 222 20.81 12.07 -15.28
N ALA A 223 21.36 12.96 -14.45
CA ALA A 223 21.88 14.25 -14.89
C ALA A 223 23.23 14.15 -15.62
N GLU A 224 24.11 13.24 -15.18
CA GLU A 224 25.42 12.99 -15.79
C GLU A 224 25.34 12.10 -17.04
N TYR A 225 24.24 11.37 -17.21
CA TYR A 225 24.06 10.41 -18.29
C TYR A 225 24.04 11.08 -19.68
N LYS A 226 24.99 10.67 -20.53
CA LYS A 226 25.11 11.12 -21.92
C LYS A 226 24.80 9.94 -22.85
N PRO A 227 23.65 9.94 -23.55
CA PRO A 227 23.29 8.84 -24.43
C PRO A 227 24.24 8.74 -25.62
N LYS A 228 24.74 7.54 -25.92
CA LYS A 228 25.65 7.30 -27.05
C LYS A 228 24.90 7.14 -28.38
N HIS A 229 23.65 6.70 -28.34
CA HIS A 229 22.78 6.54 -29.51
C HIS A 229 21.32 6.87 -29.16
N GLN A 230 20.46 7.05 -30.17
CA GLN A 230 19.06 7.50 -29.99
C GLN A 230 18.19 6.59 -29.10
N ARG A 231 18.55 5.31 -28.95
CA ARG A 231 17.85 4.33 -28.09
C ARG A 231 18.57 4.06 -26.76
N ASP A 232 19.60 4.85 -26.45
CA ASP A 232 20.43 4.67 -25.25
C ASP A 232 19.71 5.36 -24.10
N GLU A 233 19.28 4.56 -23.13
CA GLU A 233 18.47 5.02 -22.00
C GLU A 233 18.86 4.21 -20.76
N ILE A 234 18.75 4.81 -19.57
CA ILE A 234 18.88 4.09 -18.30
C ILE A 234 17.61 3.26 -18.09
N ARG A 235 17.73 1.93 -18.21
CA ARG A 235 16.59 1.00 -18.15
C ARG A 235 16.34 0.43 -16.76
N THR A 236 17.42 0.06 -16.08
CA THR A 236 17.39 -0.70 -14.82
C THR A 236 18.00 0.11 -13.69
N ILE A 237 17.46 -0.07 -12.48
CA ILE A 237 18.02 0.61 -11.30
C ILE A 237 19.39 0.05 -10.91
N THR A 238 19.69 -1.20 -11.30
CA THR A 238 21.00 -1.83 -11.10
C THR A 238 22.13 -1.01 -11.69
N TYR A 239 21.88 -0.25 -12.76
CA TYR A 239 22.87 0.67 -13.33
C TYR A 239 23.27 1.80 -12.35
N CYS A 240 22.33 2.25 -11.51
CA CYS A 240 22.54 3.32 -10.55
C CYS A 240 23.16 2.83 -9.24
N LEU A 241 23.03 1.54 -8.90
CA LEU A 241 23.45 1.00 -7.59
C LEU A 241 24.93 1.20 -7.26
N PRO A 242 25.90 0.94 -8.16
CA PRO A 242 27.31 1.15 -7.85
C PRO A 242 27.60 2.59 -7.41
N ARG A 243 26.97 3.57 -8.08
CA ARG A 243 27.13 4.98 -7.73
C ARG A 243 26.50 5.33 -6.37
N CYS A 244 25.38 4.69 -6.02
CA CYS A 244 24.79 4.82 -4.69
C CYS A 244 25.73 4.30 -3.59
N TYR A 245 26.42 3.17 -3.83
CA TYR A 245 27.41 2.63 -2.88
C TYR A 245 28.62 3.55 -2.74
N ASP A 246 29.16 4.05 -3.85
CA ASP A 246 30.29 5.00 -3.83
C ASP A 246 29.96 6.26 -3.03
N ASP A 247 28.75 6.81 -3.22
CA ASP A 247 28.30 8.00 -2.50
C ASP A 247 28.04 7.70 -1.01
N TRP A 248 27.59 6.49 -0.67
CA TRP A 248 27.43 6.05 0.72
C TRP A 248 28.77 5.87 1.46
N GLU A 249 29.77 5.28 0.80
CA GLU A 249 31.12 5.14 1.37
C GLU A 249 31.78 6.50 1.61
N LYS A 250 31.62 7.45 0.67
CA LYS A 250 32.09 8.83 0.85
C LYS A 250 31.42 9.51 2.05
N SER A 251 30.11 9.31 2.24
CA SER A 251 29.40 9.83 3.41
C SER A 251 29.94 9.25 4.71
N LYS A 252 30.25 7.94 4.77
CA LYS A 252 30.88 7.31 5.94
C LYS A 252 32.26 7.88 6.25
N GLN A 253 33.08 8.11 5.23
CA GLN A 253 34.41 8.71 5.41
C GLN A 253 34.31 10.15 5.91
N LEU A 254 33.37 10.93 5.40
CA LEU A 254 33.15 12.31 5.82
C LEU A 254 32.70 12.40 7.30
N GLU A 255 31.80 11.50 7.73
CA GLU A 255 31.37 11.42 9.13
C GLU A 255 32.52 11.07 10.09
N SER A 256 33.48 10.26 9.64
CA SER A 256 34.68 9.92 10.43
C SER A 256 35.64 11.10 10.67
N ILE A 257 35.58 12.15 9.83
CA ILE A 257 36.47 13.32 9.91
C ILE A 257 35.88 14.44 10.78
N THR A 258 34.55 14.48 10.98
CA THR A 258 33.85 15.55 11.72
C THR A 258 33.61 15.28 13.21
N SER A 259 34.14 14.21 13.80
CA SER A 259 34.18 14.09 15.26
C SER A 259 35.27 15.04 15.83
N PRO A 260 34.98 15.88 16.82
CA PRO A 260 35.98 16.79 17.38
C PRO A 260 37.08 15.96 18.06
N VAL A 261 38.27 16.01 17.47
CA VAL A 261 39.51 15.44 18.02
C VAL A 261 39.83 16.15 19.33
N VAL A 262 39.63 15.45 20.44
CA VAL A 262 40.39 15.67 21.68
C VAL A 262 41.72 14.94 21.49
N PRO A 263 42.89 15.59 21.62
CA PRO A 263 44.16 14.93 21.41
C PRO A 263 44.48 14.08 22.63
N SER A 264 44.28 12.76 22.53
CA SER A 264 44.87 11.82 23.47
C SER A 264 46.02 11.09 22.78
N ALA A 265 47.22 11.42 23.25
CA ALA A 265 48.47 10.79 22.89
C ALA A 265 48.40 9.28 23.19
N GLY A 266 48.73 8.45 22.20
CA GLY A 266 48.77 7.00 22.33
C GLY A 266 49.44 6.38 21.13
N LEU A 267 50.78 6.37 21.16
CA LEU A 267 51.69 5.77 20.18
C LEU A 267 51.49 4.25 20.12
N VAL A 268 51.04 3.70 18.97
CA VAL A 268 51.22 2.26 18.65
C VAL A 268 51.51 2.08 17.17
N ALA A 269 52.56 1.32 16.88
CA ALA A 269 53.28 1.19 15.62
C ALA A 269 52.44 0.72 14.42
N LEU A 270 52.54 1.47 13.32
CA LEU A 270 51.91 1.17 12.03
C LEU A 270 52.77 0.17 11.24
N GLY A 271 52.21 -1.01 10.96
CA GLY A 271 52.75 -1.94 9.97
C GLY A 271 52.78 -1.32 8.57
N THR A 272 53.86 -1.54 7.84
CA THR A 272 54.12 -0.98 6.52
C THR A 272 53.12 -1.50 5.49
N GLN A 273 52.10 -0.69 5.18
CA GLN A 273 51.18 -0.94 4.06
C GLN A 273 51.93 -0.69 2.75
N ARG A 274 51.93 -1.69 1.85
CA ARG A 274 52.49 -1.56 0.49
C ARG A 274 51.67 -0.54 -0.29
N LYS A 275 52.28 0.59 -0.64
CA LYS A 275 51.68 1.63 -1.48
C LYS A 275 51.28 1.05 -2.84
N THR A 276 50.06 1.31 -3.27
CA THR A 276 49.56 0.95 -4.61
C THR A 276 50.26 1.82 -5.66
N LYS A 277 50.34 1.33 -6.90
CA LYS A 277 51.05 2.01 -8.00
C LYS A 277 50.54 3.45 -8.23
N ASN A 278 49.23 3.66 -8.12
CA ASN A 278 48.62 4.98 -8.24
C ASN A 278 49.04 5.94 -7.11
N GLN A 279 49.27 5.43 -5.90
CA GLN A 279 49.70 6.26 -4.77
C GLN A 279 51.16 6.71 -4.94
N GLN A 280 52.00 5.89 -5.58
CA GLN A 280 53.38 6.24 -5.91
C GLN A 280 53.44 7.33 -6.99
N GLU A 281 52.59 7.21 -8.02
CA GLU A 281 52.49 8.21 -9.09
C GLU A 281 52.00 9.58 -8.56
N ILE A 282 51.08 9.59 -7.59
CA ILE A 282 50.64 10.82 -6.92
C ILE A 282 51.78 11.44 -6.08
N ASP A 283 52.48 10.62 -5.29
CA ASP A 283 53.60 11.09 -4.46
C ASP A 283 54.75 11.66 -5.33
N GLU A 284 55.00 11.09 -6.52
CA GLU A 284 56.00 11.57 -7.48
C GLU A 284 55.60 12.92 -8.10
N LEU A 285 54.33 13.09 -8.49
CA LEU A 285 53.80 14.35 -9.02
C LEU A 285 53.85 15.47 -7.97
N GLU A 286 53.53 15.16 -6.71
CA GLU A 286 53.59 16.15 -5.63
C GLU A 286 55.03 16.64 -5.36
N ASN A 287 56.03 15.75 -5.46
CA ASN A 287 57.42 16.14 -5.31
C ASN A 287 57.91 17.01 -6.48
N LEU A 288 57.49 16.70 -7.71
CA LEU A 288 57.81 17.53 -8.89
C LEU A 288 57.22 18.94 -8.78
N ILE A 289 55.95 19.05 -8.35
CA ILE A 289 55.29 20.35 -8.15
C ILE A 289 56.00 21.18 -7.06
N ARG A 290 56.49 20.52 -6.00
CA ARG A 290 57.22 21.19 -4.92
C ARG A 290 58.57 21.71 -5.40
N GLU A 291 59.33 20.90 -6.13
CA GLU A 291 60.63 21.31 -6.68
C GLU A 291 60.48 22.46 -7.68
N GLU A 292 59.43 22.45 -8.49
CA GLU A 292 59.15 23.53 -9.45
C GLU A 292 58.77 24.84 -8.73
N ARG A 293 58.03 24.77 -7.61
CA ARG A 293 57.77 25.95 -6.76
C ARG A 293 59.04 26.52 -6.14
N GLU A 294 59.92 25.68 -5.61
CA GLU A 294 61.19 26.13 -5.01
C GLU A 294 62.12 26.77 -6.05
N ARG A 295 62.11 26.29 -7.31
CA ARG A 295 62.87 26.92 -8.41
C ARG A 295 62.31 28.28 -8.82
N LEU A 296 60.99 28.48 -8.75
CA LEU A 296 60.36 29.77 -9.03
C LEU A 296 60.54 30.78 -7.89
N GLU A 297 60.76 30.33 -6.66
CA GLU A 297 61.02 31.20 -5.51
C GLU A 297 62.50 31.62 -5.37
N THR A 298 63.42 30.92 -6.06
CA THR A 298 64.87 31.16 -5.97
C THR A 298 65.51 31.76 -7.24
N GLY A 299 64.72 32.04 -8.28
CA GLY A 299 65.14 32.74 -9.51
C GLY A 299 64.45 34.08 -9.68
#